data_AF-A0A420UW40-F1
#
_entry.id   AF-A0A420UW40-F1
#
_cell.length_a   1.000
_cell.length_b   1.000
_cell.length_c   1.000
_cell.angle_alpha   90.00
_cell.angle_beta   90.00
_cell.angle_gamma   90.00
#
_symmetry.space_group_name_H-M   'P 1'
#
loop_
_entity.id
_entity.type
_entity.pdbx_description
1 polymer ?
#
loop_
_entity_poly.entity_id
_entity_poly.type
_entity_poly.pdbx_seq_one_letter_code
_entity_poly.pdbx_strand_id
1 'polypeptide(L)'
;MAATEETATDEDALFVLTAVLLTPARFPSVLGDDFPEVCAALGLEPYEQGYGLVLGQDGGGARWTVVIDDVSLVACALAAWDCGMEYDLSPDERSVVSVLPGWPLAVAVSAPGVPAPHDPPPDPDGGRPPLAPPDAQTWGPAQRRLGADEIALRWAVWREEYEGAEEPSGSGGDDAADGPAGAAEAAEAAPPAAPAESARPSDGGEPSNEGVRRVLREAHAYVETPPPLGRVRSEFASDGARTLRADGPGWSLVARTDDMAFVLLDDMPGDVIPVGRGPKLPALLRALDEMAAKPA
;
A
#
# COMPACT_ATOMS: atom_id res chain seq x y z
N MET A 1 -40.25 -42.12 -0.24
CA MET A 1 -39.81 -40.81 -0.74
C MET A 1 -38.53 -40.50 0.01
N ALA A 2 -37.40 -40.93 -0.54
CA ALA A 2 -36.09 -40.55 -0.02
C ALA A 2 -35.84 -39.12 -0.51
N ALA A 3 -35.58 -38.20 0.42
CA ALA A 3 -35.01 -36.92 0.08
C ALA A 3 -33.62 -37.22 -0.49
N THR A 4 -33.43 -36.92 -1.77
CA THR A 4 -32.10 -36.76 -2.34
C THR A 4 -31.47 -35.59 -1.62
N GLU A 5 -30.52 -35.88 -0.72
CA GLU A 5 -29.44 -34.95 -0.41
C GLU A 5 -28.74 -34.70 -1.75
N GLU A 6 -29.04 -33.56 -2.39
CA GLU A 6 -28.24 -33.02 -3.46
C GLU A 6 -26.87 -32.71 -2.85
N THR A 7 -25.93 -33.63 -3.02
CA THR A 7 -24.51 -33.35 -2.81
C THR A 7 -24.16 -32.21 -3.75
N ALA A 8 -23.81 -31.04 -3.20
CA ALA A 8 -23.26 -29.94 -3.98
C ALA A 8 -22.21 -30.51 -4.94
N THR A 9 -22.46 -30.32 -6.23
CA THR A 9 -21.49 -30.70 -7.27
C THR A 9 -20.22 -29.88 -7.05
N ASP A 10 -19.06 -30.46 -7.33
CA ASP A 10 -17.73 -29.81 -7.23
C ASP A 10 -17.67 -28.47 -8.02
N GLU A 11 -18.63 -28.26 -8.92
CA GLU A 11 -18.86 -27.02 -9.68
C GLU A 11 -19.29 -25.83 -8.81
N ASP A 12 -20.02 -26.05 -7.71
CA ASP A 12 -20.50 -24.98 -6.81
C ASP A 12 -19.53 -24.69 -5.65
N ALA A 13 -18.46 -25.47 -5.54
CA ALA A 13 -17.46 -25.30 -4.49
C ALA A 13 -16.53 -24.11 -4.80
N LEU A 14 -16.32 -23.24 -3.81
CA LEU A 14 -15.34 -22.17 -3.92
C LEU A 14 -13.95 -22.67 -3.53
N PHE A 15 -13.04 -22.71 -4.50
CA PHE A 15 -11.61 -22.92 -4.29
C PHE A 15 -10.96 -21.61 -3.81
N VAL A 16 -10.66 -21.54 -2.52
CA VAL A 16 -10.01 -20.37 -1.90
C VAL A 16 -8.57 -20.23 -2.40
N LEU A 17 -8.24 -19.06 -2.93
CA LEU A 17 -6.89 -18.73 -3.40
C LEU A 17 -6.13 -17.85 -2.40
N THR A 18 -6.82 -16.88 -1.83
CA THR A 18 -6.26 -15.96 -0.85
C THR A 18 -7.37 -15.28 -0.04
N ALA A 19 -6.98 -14.58 1.01
CA ALA A 19 -7.88 -13.80 1.83
C ALA A 19 -7.24 -12.45 2.19
N VAL A 20 -8.07 -11.49 2.58
CA VAL A 20 -7.64 -10.12 2.84
C VAL A 20 -8.45 -9.55 4.00
N LEU A 21 -7.76 -8.85 4.90
CA LEU A 21 -8.42 -8.07 5.95
C LEU A 21 -8.95 -6.76 5.39
N LEU A 22 -10.20 -6.45 5.72
CA LEU A 22 -10.86 -5.18 5.42
C LEU A 22 -11.37 -4.60 6.74
N THR A 23 -10.47 -3.99 7.50
CA THR A 23 -10.74 -3.36 8.81
C THR A 23 -10.30 -1.90 8.80
N PRO A 24 -10.78 -1.06 9.72
CA PRO A 24 -10.27 0.31 9.89
C PRO A 24 -8.75 0.42 9.97
N ALA A 25 -8.06 -0.54 10.58
CA ALA A 25 -6.61 -0.52 10.71
C ALA A 25 -5.86 -1.11 9.51
N ARG A 26 -6.50 -1.99 8.73
CA ARG A 26 -5.87 -2.74 7.66
C ARG A 26 -6.86 -3.06 6.55
N PHE A 27 -6.60 -2.53 5.37
CA PHE A 27 -7.32 -2.79 4.12
C PHE A 27 -6.37 -2.58 2.94
N PRO A 28 -6.68 -3.10 1.74
CA PRO A 28 -5.88 -2.87 0.54
C PRO A 28 -5.96 -1.40 0.11
N SER A 29 -4.88 -0.64 0.31
CA SER A 29 -4.86 0.80 0.03
C SER A 29 -5.17 1.09 -1.44
N VAL A 30 -4.85 0.19 -2.37
CA VAL A 30 -5.18 0.38 -3.80
C VAL A 30 -6.68 0.70 -4.02
N LEU A 31 -7.56 0.18 -3.17
CA LEU A 31 -9.02 0.34 -3.27
C LEU A 31 -9.55 1.71 -2.81
N GLY A 32 -8.81 2.48 -2.00
CA GLY A 32 -9.31 3.74 -1.44
C GLY A 32 -8.36 4.39 -0.42
N ASP A 33 -8.61 5.67 -0.11
CA ASP A 33 -7.82 6.45 0.86
C ASP A 33 -8.22 6.17 2.32
N ASP A 34 -9.41 5.62 2.55
CA ASP A 34 -9.91 5.27 3.87
C ASP A 34 -10.88 4.08 3.86
N PHE A 35 -11.17 3.55 5.05
CA PHE A 35 -11.99 2.35 5.20
C PHE A 35 -13.41 2.52 4.64
N PRO A 36 -14.14 3.63 4.92
CA PRO A 36 -15.44 3.88 4.29
C PRO A 36 -15.43 3.92 2.76
N GLU A 37 -14.41 4.53 2.14
CA GLU A 37 -14.27 4.55 0.68
C GLU A 37 -14.13 3.13 0.11
N VAL A 38 -13.31 2.28 0.75
CA VAL A 38 -13.13 0.89 0.33
C VAL A 38 -14.41 0.07 0.50
N CYS A 39 -15.13 0.24 1.61
CA CYS A 39 -16.44 -0.39 1.81
C CYS A 39 -17.43 0.04 0.71
N ALA A 40 -17.50 1.33 0.41
CA ALA A 40 -18.37 1.85 -0.65
C ALA A 40 -17.99 1.30 -2.03
N ALA A 41 -16.70 1.19 -2.33
CA ALA A 41 -16.19 0.57 -3.57
C ALA A 41 -16.62 -0.91 -3.68
N LEU A 42 -16.86 -1.60 -2.56
CA LEU A 42 -17.36 -2.97 -2.51
C LEU A 42 -18.88 -3.06 -2.30
N GLY A 43 -19.60 -1.93 -2.25
CA GLY A 43 -21.04 -1.91 -2.00
C GLY A 43 -21.43 -2.37 -0.59
N LEU A 44 -20.52 -2.20 0.37
CA LEU A 44 -20.68 -2.55 1.78
C LEU A 44 -20.91 -1.29 2.61
N GLU A 45 -21.67 -1.41 3.69
CA GLU A 45 -21.69 -0.38 4.72
C GLU A 45 -20.43 -0.48 5.60
N PRO A 46 -19.84 0.63 6.06
CA PRO A 46 -18.71 0.57 6.97
C PRO A 46 -19.11 -0.09 8.31
N TYR A 47 -18.43 -1.18 8.65
CA TYR A 47 -18.64 -1.92 9.89
C TYR A 47 -17.42 -1.80 10.80
N GLU A 48 -17.62 -1.44 12.07
CA GLU A 48 -16.52 -1.09 12.99
C GLU A 48 -15.52 -2.24 13.20
N GLN A 49 -16.02 -3.47 13.25
CA GLN A 49 -15.20 -4.68 13.38
C GLN A 49 -14.48 -5.02 12.07
N GLY A 50 -14.98 -4.52 10.94
CA GLY A 50 -14.48 -4.81 9.60
C GLY A 50 -15.02 -6.12 9.02
N TYR A 51 -14.46 -6.50 7.89
CA TYR A 51 -14.78 -7.70 7.12
C TYR A 51 -13.52 -8.49 6.78
N GLY A 52 -13.72 -9.76 6.50
CA GLY A 52 -12.79 -10.59 5.74
C GLY A 52 -13.23 -10.68 4.28
N LEU A 53 -12.29 -10.58 3.34
CA LEU A 53 -12.54 -10.90 1.94
C LEU A 53 -11.85 -12.22 1.61
N VAL A 54 -12.60 -13.18 1.08
CA VAL A 54 -12.08 -14.47 0.59
C VAL A 54 -12.18 -14.46 -0.92
N LEU A 55 -11.05 -14.55 -1.60
CA LEU A 55 -10.97 -14.52 -3.06
C LEU A 55 -10.74 -15.94 -3.56
N GLY A 56 -11.64 -16.42 -4.42
CA GLY A 56 -11.60 -17.78 -4.93
C GLY A 56 -12.16 -17.94 -6.33
N GLN A 57 -12.09 -19.17 -6.83
CA GLN A 57 -12.71 -19.61 -8.07
C GLN A 57 -13.76 -20.67 -7.79
N ASP A 58 -14.84 -20.71 -8.57
CA ASP A 58 -15.69 -21.90 -8.62
C ASP A 58 -15.06 -23.01 -9.49
N GLY A 59 -15.69 -24.19 -9.55
CA GLY A 59 -15.19 -25.31 -10.37
C GLY A 59 -15.17 -25.02 -11.88
N GLY A 60 -15.94 -24.03 -12.34
CA GLY A 60 -15.91 -23.52 -13.71
C GLY A 60 -14.71 -22.58 -13.98
N GLY A 61 -14.10 -22.03 -12.93
CA GLY A 61 -13.03 -21.04 -13.00
C GLY A 61 -13.52 -19.60 -12.89
N ALA A 62 -14.81 -19.36 -12.65
CA ALA A 62 -15.32 -18.01 -12.48
C ALA A 62 -14.84 -17.43 -11.14
N ARG A 63 -14.53 -16.13 -11.14
CA ARG A 63 -13.92 -15.43 -10.02
C ARG A 63 -14.99 -14.89 -9.07
N TRP A 64 -14.79 -15.13 -7.77
CA TRP A 64 -15.71 -14.67 -6.73
C TRP A 64 -14.95 -14.07 -5.55
N THR A 65 -15.55 -13.05 -4.94
CA THR A 65 -15.14 -12.47 -3.66
C THR A 65 -16.25 -12.69 -2.64
N VAL A 66 -15.98 -13.53 -1.64
CA VAL A 66 -16.90 -13.76 -0.51
C VAL A 66 -16.53 -12.81 0.61
N VAL A 67 -17.47 -11.96 1.00
CA VAL A 67 -17.34 -11.01 2.10
C VAL A 67 -17.91 -11.64 3.36
N ILE A 68 -17.12 -11.69 4.42
CA ILE A 68 -17.53 -12.28 5.71
C ILE A 68 -17.35 -11.30 6.86
N ASP A 69 -18.18 -11.39 7.89
CA ASP A 69 -18.09 -10.57 9.10
C ASP A 69 -17.24 -11.20 10.23
N ASP A 70 -16.79 -12.45 10.04
CA ASP A 70 -15.81 -13.10 10.92
C ASP A 70 -14.36 -12.74 10.52
N VAL A 71 -13.93 -11.57 10.97
CA VAL A 71 -12.57 -11.06 10.77
C VAL A 71 -11.52 -11.95 11.44
N SER A 72 -11.86 -12.59 12.56
CA SER A 72 -10.92 -13.43 13.32
C SER A 72 -10.56 -14.69 12.54
N LEU A 73 -11.51 -15.28 11.82
CA LEU A 73 -11.27 -16.42 10.93
C LEU A 73 -10.24 -16.07 9.85
N VAL A 74 -10.40 -14.94 9.16
CA VAL A 74 -9.45 -14.48 8.13
C VAL A 74 -8.09 -14.14 8.72
N ALA A 75 -8.05 -13.45 9.87
CA ALA A 75 -6.80 -13.13 10.55
C ALA A 75 -6.03 -14.40 10.95
N CYS A 76 -6.71 -15.43 11.46
CA CYS A 76 -6.11 -16.72 11.78
C CYS A 76 -5.54 -17.42 10.54
N ALA A 77 -6.29 -17.43 9.43
CA ALA A 77 -5.84 -18.05 8.17
C ALA A 77 -4.57 -17.36 7.63
N LEU A 78 -4.57 -16.02 7.59
CA LEU A 78 -3.42 -15.25 7.15
C LEU A 78 -2.19 -15.51 8.03
N ALA A 79 -2.34 -15.47 9.35
CA ALA A 79 -1.23 -15.73 10.27
C ALA A 79 -0.66 -17.15 10.11
N ALA A 80 -1.51 -18.15 9.85
CA ALA A 80 -1.06 -19.51 9.59
C ALA A 80 -0.26 -19.62 8.28
N TRP A 81 -0.77 -19.04 7.19
CA TRP A 81 -0.11 -19.05 5.88
C TRP A 81 1.21 -18.27 5.89
N ASP A 82 1.26 -17.12 6.57
CA ASP A 82 2.49 -16.32 6.75
C ASP A 82 3.59 -17.11 7.48
N CYS A 83 3.18 -18.03 8.37
CA CYS A 83 4.08 -18.95 9.07
C CYS A 83 4.38 -20.24 8.29
N GLY A 84 3.86 -20.38 7.06
CA GLY A 84 4.02 -21.57 6.22
C GLY A 84 3.23 -22.79 6.70
N MET A 85 2.19 -22.59 7.52
CA MET A 85 1.31 -23.65 8.00
C MET A 85 0.08 -23.78 7.08
N GLU A 86 -0.38 -25.01 6.90
CA GLU A 86 -1.66 -25.26 6.23
C GLU A 86 -2.82 -24.78 7.12
N TYR A 87 -3.78 -24.10 6.50
CA TYR A 87 -5.02 -23.68 7.14
C TYR A 87 -6.15 -23.74 6.11
N ASP A 88 -7.20 -24.49 6.43
CA ASP A 88 -8.41 -24.59 5.61
C ASP A 88 -9.36 -23.45 5.97
N LEU A 89 -9.40 -22.43 5.11
CA LEU A 89 -10.30 -21.29 5.26
C LEU A 89 -11.66 -21.62 4.65
N SER A 90 -12.58 -22.09 5.47
CA SER A 90 -13.95 -22.43 5.08
C SER A 90 -14.95 -21.60 5.90
N PRO A 91 -15.44 -20.46 5.38
CA PRO A 91 -16.40 -19.63 6.09
C PRO A 91 -17.76 -20.31 6.33
N ASP A 92 -18.37 -20.08 7.49
CA ASP A 92 -19.75 -20.52 7.77
C ASP A 92 -20.73 -19.66 6.97
N GLU A 93 -21.79 -20.27 6.42
CA GLU A 93 -22.81 -19.54 5.65
C GLU A 93 -23.43 -18.36 6.43
N ARG A 94 -23.46 -18.42 7.77
CA ARG A 94 -24.01 -17.35 8.60
C ARG A 94 -23.09 -16.14 8.71
N SER A 95 -21.79 -16.28 8.48
CA SER A 95 -20.86 -15.15 8.47
C SER A 95 -20.74 -14.50 7.10
N VAL A 96 -21.30 -15.13 6.05
CA VAL A 96 -21.30 -14.57 4.70
C VAL A 96 -22.27 -13.39 4.62
N VAL A 97 -21.71 -12.21 4.37
CA VAL A 97 -22.44 -10.96 4.22
C VAL A 97 -22.85 -10.75 2.76
N SER A 98 -21.95 -11.07 1.83
CA SER A 98 -22.18 -10.91 0.39
C SER A 98 -21.25 -11.79 -0.42
N VAL A 99 -21.68 -12.16 -1.62
CA VAL A 99 -20.87 -12.83 -2.63
C VAL A 99 -20.84 -11.93 -3.85
N LEU A 100 -19.66 -11.39 -4.16
CA LEU A 100 -19.46 -10.41 -5.22
C LEU A 100 -18.78 -11.09 -6.43
N PRO A 101 -19.28 -10.86 -7.66
CA PRO A 101 -18.61 -11.37 -8.85
C PRO A 101 -17.26 -10.68 -9.04
N GLY A 102 -16.25 -11.41 -9.51
CA GLY A 102 -14.90 -10.89 -9.77
C GLY A 102 -14.02 -10.73 -8.52
N TRP A 103 -12.84 -10.15 -8.72
CA TRP A 103 -11.89 -9.85 -7.63
C TRP A 103 -11.56 -8.36 -7.59
N PRO A 104 -11.57 -7.73 -6.40
CA PRO A 104 -11.18 -6.33 -6.26
C PRO A 104 -9.66 -6.13 -6.36
N LEU A 105 -8.88 -7.22 -6.32
CA LEU A 105 -7.43 -7.21 -6.33
C LEU A 105 -6.88 -8.12 -7.42
N ALA A 106 -5.69 -7.79 -7.90
CA ALA A 106 -4.99 -8.64 -8.85
C ALA A 106 -4.50 -9.89 -8.13
N VAL A 107 -5.05 -11.05 -8.49
CA VAL A 107 -4.61 -12.36 -8.00
C VAL A 107 -3.97 -13.10 -9.17
N ALA A 108 -2.70 -13.46 -9.02
CA ALA A 108 -1.89 -14.07 -10.09
C ALA A 108 -2.02 -15.60 -10.17
N VAL A 109 -2.59 -16.22 -9.14
CA VAL A 109 -2.70 -17.68 -9.01
C VAL A 109 -4.09 -18.17 -9.42
N SER A 110 -4.17 -19.45 -9.76
CA SER A 110 -5.42 -20.15 -10.04
C SER A 110 -5.48 -21.49 -9.31
N ALA A 111 -6.69 -21.98 -9.06
CA ALA A 111 -6.90 -23.26 -8.41
C ALA A 111 -6.36 -24.40 -9.29
N PRO A 112 -5.60 -25.37 -8.72
CA PRO A 112 -5.12 -26.51 -9.49
C PRO A 112 -6.28 -27.34 -10.05
N GLY A 113 -6.21 -27.71 -11.33
CA GLY A 113 -7.23 -28.55 -11.98
C GLY A 113 -8.51 -27.83 -12.41
N VAL A 114 -8.63 -26.53 -12.13
CA VAL A 114 -9.77 -25.68 -12.54
C VAL A 114 -9.39 -24.87 -13.78
N PRO A 115 -10.36 -24.49 -14.65
CA PRO A 115 -10.09 -23.58 -15.78
C PRO A 115 -9.49 -22.23 -15.35
N ALA A 116 -8.97 -21.50 -16.35
CA ALA A 116 -8.36 -20.19 -16.11
C ALA A 116 -9.36 -19.20 -15.48
N PRO A 117 -8.93 -18.34 -14.54
CA PRO A 117 -9.78 -17.34 -13.92
C PRO A 117 -10.46 -16.44 -14.95
N HIS A 118 -11.79 -16.31 -14.85
CA HIS A 118 -12.57 -15.42 -15.71
C HIS A 118 -13.76 -14.81 -14.95
N ASP A 119 -14.35 -13.76 -15.51
CA ASP A 119 -15.54 -13.15 -14.91
C ASP A 119 -16.77 -14.05 -15.05
N PRO A 120 -17.59 -14.20 -13.99
CA PRO A 120 -18.85 -14.91 -14.10
C PRO A 120 -19.78 -14.20 -15.09
N PRO A 121 -20.73 -14.94 -15.71
CA PRO A 121 -21.71 -14.33 -16.59
C PRO A 121 -22.54 -13.28 -15.83
N PRO A 122 -22.96 -12.20 -16.51
CA PRO A 122 -23.76 -11.16 -15.88
C PRO A 122 -25.09 -11.73 -15.38
N ASP A 123 -25.52 -11.23 -14.23
CA ASP A 123 -26.81 -11.59 -13.64
C ASP A 123 -27.95 -11.18 -14.61
N PRO A 124 -28.84 -12.12 -15.01
CA PRO A 124 -29.94 -11.84 -15.92
C PRO A 124 -30.91 -10.75 -15.42
N ASP A 125 -31.01 -10.54 -14.11
CA ASP A 125 -31.89 -9.54 -13.50
C ASP A 125 -31.23 -8.15 -13.35
N GLY A 126 -30.01 -7.97 -13.86
CA GLY A 126 -29.32 -6.68 -13.87
C GLY A 126 -28.51 -6.41 -12.61
N GLY A 127 -27.68 -7.38 -12.21
CA GLY A 127 -26.80 -7.29 -11.05
C GLY A 127 -25.56 -6.42 -11.24
N ARG A 128 -24.74 -6.38 -10.19
CA ARG A 128 -23.48 -5.63 -10.15
C ARG A 128 -22.50 -6.18 -11.20
N PRO A 129 -21.76 -5.33 -11.94
CA PRO A 129 -20.65 -5.81 -12.75
C PRO A 129 -19.57 -6.50 -11.89
N PRO A 130 -18.84 -7.49 -12.45
CA PRO A 130 -17.70 -8.10 -11.78
C PRO A 130 -16.70 -7.05 -11.28
N LEU A 131 -16.19 -7.28 -10.08
CA LEU A 131 -15.10 -6.51 -9.49
C LEU A 131 -13.86 -6.66 -10.36
N ALA A 132 -13.21 -5.53 -10.60
CA ALA A 132 -11.93 -5.45 -11.25
C ALA A 132 -10.96 -4.64 -10.38
N PRO A 133 -9.67 -4.99 -10.36
CA PRO A 133 -8.67 -4.19 -9.68
C PRO A 133 -8.61 -2.77 -10.25
N PRO A 134 -8.37 -1.74 -9.42
CA PRO A 134 -8.09 -0.39 -9.92
C PRO A 134 -6.93 -0.38 -10.91
N ASP A 135 -6.97 0.51 -11.90
CA ASP A 135 -5.87 0.66 -12.86
C ASP A 135 -4.59 1.12 -12.16
N ALA A 136 -3.57 0.27 -12.20
CA ALA A 136 -2.23 0.50 -11.67
C ALA A 136 -1.18 0.63 -12.80
N GLN A 137 -1.61 0.81 -14.05
CA GLN A 137 -0.72 1.04 -15.20
C GLN A 137 -0.55 2.53 -15.51
N THR A 138 -1.52 3.35 -15.11
CA THR A 138 -1.49 4.80 -15.28
C THR A 138 -1.33 5.49 -13.93
N TRP A 139 -0.56 6.58 -13.86
CA TRP A 139 -0.49 7.36 -12.63
C TRP A 139 -1.86 7.93 -12.27
N GLY A 140 -2.22 7.77 -11.00
CA GLY A 140 -3.47 8.21 -10.40
C GLY A 140 -3.55 7.74 -8.95
N PRO A 141 -4.71 7.88 -8.30
CA PRO A 141 -4.86 7.59 -6.87
C PRO A 141 -4.43 6.17 -6.48
N ALA A 142 -4.77 5.17 -7.31
CA ALA A 142 -4.37 3.78 -7.07
C ALA A 142 -2.83 3.61 -7.09
N GLN A 143 -2.17 4.17 -8.11
CA GLN A 143 -0.71 4.10 -8.24
C GLN A 143 0.02 4.87 -7.13
N ARG A 144 -0.51 6.04 -6.74
CA ARG A 144 -0.01 6.82 -5.61
C ARG A 144 -0.07 6.01 -4.31
N ARG A 145 -1.19 5.33 -4.06
CA ARG A 145 -1.38 4.50 -2.86
C ARG A 145 -0.47 3.27 -2.86
N LEU A 146 -0.33 2.59 -4.00
CA LEU A 146 0.61 1.48 -4.14
C LEU A 146 2.06 1.92 -3.93
N GLY A 147 2.48 3.05 -4.51
CA GLY A 147 3.84 3.58 -4.32
C GLY A 147 4.14 3.89 -2.85
N ALA A 148 3.13 4.34 -2.11
CA ALA A 148 3.29 4.56 -0.70
C ALA A 148 3.28 3.29 0.16
N ASP A 149 2.44 2.30 -0.18
CA ASP A 149 2.50 0.98 0.47
C ASP A 149 3.91 0.38 0.28
N GLU A 150 4.50 0.53 -0.91
CA GLU A 150 5.87 0.09 -1.20
C GLU A 150 6.92 0.84 -0.36
N ILE A 151 6.79 2.17 -0.20
CA ILE A 151 7.67 2.94 0.69
C ILE A 151 7.55 2.48 2.14
N ALA A 152 6.33 2.21 2.61
CA ALA A 152 6.12 1.70 3.97
C ALA A 152 6.76 0.32 4.17
N LEU A 153 6.59 -0.59 3.20
CA LEU A 153 7.13 -1.94 3.21
C LEU A 153 8.66 -1.97 3.12
N ARG A 154 9.23 -1.08 2.29
CA ARG A 154 10.66 -1.05 1.95
C ARG A 154 11.35 0.19 2.51
N TRP A 155 10.92 0.67 3.68
CA TRP A 155 11.41 1.92 4.27
C TRP A 155 12.94 2.06 4.25
N ALA A 156 13.66 1.03 4.67
CA ALA A 156 15.12 1.07 4.74
C ALA A 156 15.78 1.36 3.39
N VAL A 157 15.27 0.75 2.31
CA VAL A 157 15.79 0.94 0.95
C VAL A 157 15.56 2.38 0.49
N TRP A 158 14.33 2.88 0.64
CA TRP A 158 13.98 4.26 0.28
C TRP A 158 14.77 5.29 1.08
N ARG A 159 15.01 5.03 2.35
CA ARG A 159 15.79 5.92 3.21
C ARG A 159 17.25 6.01 2.76
N GLU A 160 17.88 4.88 2.45
CA GLU A 160 19.26 4.79 1.95
C GLU A 160 19.43 5.52 0.61
N GLU A 161 18.51 5.34 -0.34
CA GLU A 161 18.56 6.03 -1.65
C GLU A 161 18.52 7.55 -1.49
N TYR A 162 17.72 8.06 -0.54
CA TYR A 162 17.70 9.49 -0.25
C TYR A 162 19.00 9.99 0.42
N GLU A 163 19.61 9.22 1.34
CA GLU A 163 20.93 9.58 1.90
C GLU A 163 22.04 9.61 0.85
N GLY A 164 22.01 8.67 -0.10
CA GLY A 164 22.96 8.63 -1.22
C GLY A 164 22.79 9.77 -2.23
N ALA A 165 21.59 10.35 -2.33
CA ALA A 165 21.30 11.49 -3.20
C ALA A 165 21.72 12.85 -2.58
N GLU A 166 21.76 12.93 -1.24
CA GLU A 166 22.30 14.06 -0.49
C GLU A 166 23.84 13.94 -0.31
N GLU A 167 24.60 13.96 -1.42
CA GLU A 167 26.06 14.05 -1.30
C GLU A 167 26.50 15.28 -0.48
N PRO A 168 27.54 15.15 0.38
CA PRO A 168 27.84 16.13 1.40
C PRO A 168 28.32 17.44 0.77
N SER A 169 27.52 18.49 0.91
CA SER A 169 27.96 19.87 0.70
C SER A 169 28.94 20.27 1.82
N GLY A 170 30.16 19.73 1.76
CA GLY A 170 31.28 20.10 2.61
C GLY A 170 32.17 21.11 1.89
N SER A 171 31.84 22.40 2.01
CA SER A 171 32.77 23.49 1.73
C SER A 171 33.41 23.97 3.04
N GLY A 172 34.74 23.92 3.12
CA GLY A 172 35.58 24.59 4.13
C GLY A 172 36.59 23.64 4.80
N GLY A 173 37.90 23.76 4.59
CA GLY A 173 38.64 24.81 3.93
C GLY A 173 40.12 24.48 3.69
N ASP A 174 40.79 25.46 3.09
CA ASP A 174 42.24 25.55 2.88
C ASP A 174 43.05 25.20 4.13
N ASP A 175 44.09 24.38 3.96
CA ASP A 175 45.43 24.77 4.38
C ASP A 175 46.50 24.07 3.53
N ALA A 176 47.47 24.87 3.10
CA ALA A 176 48.50 24.53 2.13
C ALA A 176 49.79 23.96 2.77
N ALA A 177 50.57 23.29 1.90
CA ALA A 177 51.99 22.90 2.00
C ALA A 177 52.30 21.69 2.91
N ASP A 178 53.18 20.74 2.56
CA ASP A 178 54.38 20.80 1.74
C ASP A 178 54.76 19.37 1.24
N GLY A 179 55.49 19.26 0.12
CA GLY A 179 55.99 17.99 -0.44
C GLY A 179 57.30 17.49 0.22
N PRO A 180 58.10 16.56 -0.37
CA PRO A 180 58.04 16.09 -1.77
C PRO A 180 58.43 14.60 -2.06
N ALA A 181 58.36 14.27 -3.36
CA ALA A 181 59.24 13.42 -4.19
C ALA A 181 59.09 11.88 -4.23
N GLY A 182 58.86 11.37 -5.46
CA GLY A 182 59.14 9.99 -5.90
C GLY A 182 58.57 9.70 -7.30
N ALA A 183 59.39 9.23 -8.23
CA ALA A 183 59.19 9.29 -9.69
C ALA A 183 58.66 8.01 -10.37
N ALA A 184 58.30 8.16 -11.67
CA ALA A 184 58.09 7.14 -12.73
C ALA A 184 56.77 6.33 -12.65
N GLU A 185 56.04 5.96 -13.72
CA GLU A 185 56.29 5.89 -15.17
C GLU A 185 54.93 5.74 -15.92
N ALA A 186 54.99 5.58 -17.25
CA ALA A 186 53.95 5.87 -18.24
C ALA A 186 52.82 4.85 -18.49
N ALA A 187 51.83 5.33 -19.27
CA ALA A 187 51.11 4.66 -20.38
C ALA A 187 49.59 4.38 -20.21
N GLU A 188 48.81 5.28 -20.81
CA GLU A 188 47.79 5.05 -21.86
C GLU A 188 46.82 3.85 -21.75
N ALA A 189 45.52 4.14 -21.55
CA ALA A 189 44.40 3.56 -22.31
C ALA A 189 43.05 4.21 -21.91
N ALA A 190 42.40 4.85 -22.87
CA ALA A 190 41.02 5.34 -22.76
C ALA A 190 39.99 4.20 -22.83
N PRO A 191 38.82 4.37 -22.17
CA PRO A 191 37.55 3.99 -22.80
C PRO A 191 36.46 5.09 -22.68
N PRO A 192 35.32 4.92 -23.39
CA PRO A 192 34.52 6.04 -23.88
C PRO A 192 33.28 6.41 -23.04
N ALA A 193 32.86 7.67 -23.24
CA ALA A 193 31.49 8.19 -23.26
C ALA A 193 30.53 7.81 -22.11
N ALA A 194 30.50 8.66 -21.09
CA ALA A 194 29.38 8.80 -20.17
C ALA A 194 28.17 9.46 -20.88
N PRO A 195 26.93 9.02 -20.64
CA PRO A 195 25.76 9.81 -21.00
C PRO A 195 25.38 10.78 -19.86
N ALA A 196 25.14 12.02 -20.28
CA ALA A 196 24.24 13.03 -19.71
C ALA A 196 24.37 13.34 -18.20
N GLU A 197 25.12 14.41 -17.92
CA GLU A 197 24.90 15.27 -16.77
C GLU A 197 23.44 15.75 -16.77
N SER A 198 22.66 15.27 -15.81
CA SER A 198 21.38 15.87 -15.46
C SER A 198 21.65 17.25 -14.87
N ALA A 199 21.48 18.28 -15.71
CA ALA A 199 21.49 19.66 -15.32
C ALA A 199 20.50 19.88 -14.17
N ARG A 200 21.01 20.23 -12.98
CA ARG A 200 20.21 20.80 -11.90
C ARG A 200 19.82 22.23 -12.30
N PRO A 201 18.55 22.62 -12.26
CA PRO A 201 18.20 24.02 -12.06
C PRO A 201 18.22 24.29 -10.55
N SER A 202 19.09 25.20 -10.12
CA SER A 202 18.93 25.92 -8.85
C SER A 202 18.49 27.35 -9.18
N ASP A 203 17.19 27.63 -9.15
CA ASP A 203 16.60 28.88 -8.66
C ASP A 203 15.05 28.84 -8.71
N GLY A 204 14.38 29.31 -7.66
CA GLY A 204 12.92 29.48 -7.58
C GLY A 204 12.23 28.52 -6.61
N GLY A 205 11.41 29.03 -5.69
CA GLY A 205 10.62 28.17 -4.78
C GLY A 205 9.65 27.28 -5.57
N GLU A 206 9.99 26.01 -5.71
CA GLU A 206 9.33 25.07 -6.62
C GLU A 206 7.94 24.59 -6.13
N PRO A 207 7.01 24.25 -7.05
CA PRO A 207 5.65 23.77 -6.75
C PRO A 207 5.59 22.57 -5.81
N SER A 208 6.65 21.75 -5.77
CA SER A 208 6.83 20.66 -4.80
C SER A 208 6.77 21.14 -3.35
N ASN A 209 7.35 22.29 -3.04
CA ASN A 209 7.34 22.86 -1.69
C ASN A 209 5.94 23.36 -1.29
N GLU A 210 5.15 23.87 -2.23
CA GLU A 210 3.77 24.28 -1.97
C GLU A 210 2.88 23.06 -1.73
N GLY A 211 3.03 22.02 -2.56
CA GLY A 211 2.37 20.72 -2.38
C GLY A 211 2.66 20.10 -1.01
N VAL A 212 3.93 20.02 -0.61
CA VAL A 212 4.33 19.52 0.71
C VAL A 212 3.74 20.37 1.85
N ARG A 213 3.79 21.70 1.75
CA ARG A 213 3.19 22.59 2.77
C ARG A 213 1.68 22.40 2.88
N ARG A 214 1.00 22.15 1.77
CA ARG A 214 -0.42 21.81 1.74
C ARG A 214 -0.67 20.49 2.46
N VAL A 215 0.06 19.44 2.12
CA VAL A 215 -0.05 18.12 2.77
C VAL A 215 0.16 18.22 4.29
N LEU A 216 1.23 18.88 4.73
CA LEU A 216 1.50 19.02 6.17
C LEU A 216 0.41 19.81 6.91
N ARG A 217 -0.21 20.81 6.26
CA ARG A 217 -1.34 21.55 6.82
C ARG A 217 -2.60 20.69 6.91
N GLU A 218 -2.91 19.93 5.87
CA GLU A 218 -4.06 19.01 5.85
C GLU A 218 -3.88 17.87 6.87
N ALA A 219 -2.70 17.27 6.94
CA ALA A 219 -2.36 16.26 7.95
C ALA A 219 -2.45 16.82 9.38
N HIS A 220 -2.05 18.06 9.62
CA HIS A 220 -2.27 18.70 10.93
C HIS A 220 -3.75 18.94 11.22
N ALA A 221 -4.57 19.24 10.22
CA ALA A 221 -6.01 19.44 10.41
C ALA A 221 -6.71 18.16 10.90
N TYR A 222 -6.19 16.97 10.58
CA TYR A 222 -6.70 15.71 11.10
C TYR A 222 -6.62 15.60 12.63
N VAL A 223 -5.61 16.20 13.27
CA VAL A 223 -5.49 16.20 14.73
C VAL A 223 -6.64 16.97 15.39
N GLU A 224 -7.10 18.04 14.75
CA GLU A 224 -8.19 18.88 15.25
C GLU A 224 -9.57 18.34 14.86
N THR A 225 -9.69 17.81 13.65
CA THR A 225 -10.92 17.23 13.09
C THR A 225 -10.59 15.85 12.54
N PRO A 226 -10.83 14.78 13.34
CA PRO A 226 -10.47 13.43 12.95
C PRO A 226 -11.04 13.04 11.57
N PRO A 227 -10.21 12.44 10.69
CA PRO A 227 -10.66 11.99 9.39
C PRO A 227 -11.49 10.70 9.53
N PRO A 228 -12.12 10.24 8.43
CA PRO A 228 -12.68 8.90 8.35
C PRO A 228 -11.70 7.82 8.81
N LEU A 229 -12.25 6.74 9.37
CA LEU A 229 -11.48 5.62 9.89
C LEU A 229 -10.54 5.05 8.82
N GLY A 230 -9.32 4.71 9.23
CA GLY A 230 -8.32 4.12 8.35
C GLY A 230 -7.62 5.10 7.40
N ARG A 231 -7.99 6.38 7.42
CA ARG A 231 -7.24 7.41 6.70
C ARG A 231 -5.85 7.66 7.30
N VAL A 232 -5.71 7.46 8.60
CA VAL A 232 -4.43 7.45 9.31
C VAL A 232 -4.25 6.07 9.94
N ARG A 233 -3.21 5.36 9.52
CA ARG A 233 -2.86 4.01 9.98
C ARG A 233 -1.46 4.01 10.57
N SER A 234 -1.27 3.19 11.59
CA SER A 234 0.01 3.10 12.28
C SER A 234 0.37 1.66 12.59
N GLU A 235 1.52 1.22 12.08
CA GLU A 235 2.04 -0.12 12.28
C GLU A 235 3.38 -0.07 13.04
N PHE A 236 3.69 -1.15 13.78
CA PHE A 236 4.97 -1.25 14.47
C PHE A 236 6.11 -1.34 13.46
N ALA A 237 7.17 -0.56 13.71
CA ALA A 237 8.43 -0.65 12.98
C ALA A 237 9.54 -1.17 13.92
N SER A 238 10.76 -1.28 13.39
CA SER A 238 11.94 -1.61 14.19
C SER A 238 12.20 -0.55 15.27
N ASP A 239 12.97 -0.92 16.30
CA ASP A 239 13.54 0.01 17.28
C ASP A 239 12.52 0.79 18.12
N GLY A 240 11.30 0.25 18.25
CA GLY A 240 10.21 0.88 18.99
C GLY A 240 9.57 2.08 18.28
N ALA A 241 9.95 2.34 17.04
CA ALA A 241 9.31 3.32 16.18
C ALA A 241 8.03 2.75 15.55
N ARG A 242 7.28 3.62 14.87
CA ARG A 242 6.09 3.23 14.11
C ARG A 242 6.18 3.79 12.70
N THR A 243 5.71 2.98 11.74
CA THR A 243 5.48 3.42 10.37
C THR A 243 4.06 3.96 10.30
N LEU A 244 3.95 5.23 9.96
CA LEU A 244 2.70 5.96 9.81
C LEU A 244 2.35 6.09 8.33
N ARG A 245 1.08 5.86 8.06
CA ARG A 245 0.46 6.10 6.77
C ARG A 245 -0.68 7.10 6.96
N ALA A 246 -0.67 8.19 6.20
CA ALA A 246 -1.78 9.14 6.17
C ALA A 246 -2.13 9.48 4.72
N ASP A 247 -3.42 9.49 4.41
CA ASP A 247 -3.92 9.78 3.07
C ASP A 247 -4.85 11.00 3.07
N GLY A 248 -5.00 11.61 1.90
CA GLY A 248 -5.95 12.68 1.69
C GLY A 248 -6.20 12.95 0.22
N PRO A 249 -7.09 13.90 -0.11
CA PRO A 249 -7.45 14.18 -1.50
C PRO A 249 -6.22 14.55 -2.34
N GLY A 250 -5.81 13.61 -3.19
CA GLY A 250 -4.69 13.77 -4.11
C GLY A 250 -3.29 13.64 -3.48
N TRP A 251 -3.17 13.11 -2.26
CA TRP A 251 -1.86 12.94 -1.63
C TRP A 251 -1.81 11.75 -0.67
N SER A 252 -0.58 11.34 -0.42
CA SER A 252 -0.23 10.19 0.38
C SER A 252 1.06 10.51 1.15
N LEU A 253 1.06 10.35 2.47
CA LEU A 253 2.19 10.56 3.35
C LEU A 253 2.57 9.24 4.01
N VAL A 254 3.86 8.91 3.99
CA VAL A 254 4.44 7.76 4.70
C VAL A 254 5.56 8.28 5.58
N ALA A 255 5.59 7.90 6.85
CA ALA A 255 6.58 8.42 7.78
C ALA A 255 7.02 7.38 8.80
N ARG A 256 8.20 7.59 9.36
CA ARG A 256 8.63 6.94 10.59
C ARG A 256 8.64 7.94 11.73
N THR A 257 8.04 7.58 12.86
CA THR A 257 7.91 8.48 14.03
C THR A 257 9.23 8.99 14.58
N ASP A 258 10.33 8.26 14.34
CA ASP A 258 11.68 8.54 14.82
C ASP A 258 12.59 9.21 13.77
N ASP A 259 12.12 9.42 12.54
CA ASP A 259 12.95 9.82 11.41
C ASP A 259 12.30 10.95 10.59
N MET A 260 11.86 10.64 9.36
CA MET A 260 11.38 11.59 8.36
C MET A 260 10.05 11.13 7.75
N ALA A 261 9.56 11.86 6.75
CA ALA A 261 8.40 11.48 5.95
C ALA A 261 8.68 11.55 4.45
N PHE A 262 7.90 10.82 3.67
CA PHE A 262 7.81 10.90 2.23
C PHE A 262 6.38 11.29 1.83
N VAL A 263 6.26 12.15 0.83
CA VAL A 263 4.99 12.64 0.30
C VAL A 263 4.90 12.29 -1.18
N LEU A 264 3.76 11.75 -1.60
CA LEU A 264 3.41 11.48 -2.99
C LEU A 264 2.15 12.29 -3.32
N LEU A 265 2.11 12.90 -4.49
CA LEU A 265 0.99 13.73 -4.94
C LEU A 265 0.45 13.26 -6.29
N ASP A 266 -0.86 13.36 -6.51
CA ASP A 266 -1.47 13.02 -7.81
C ASP A 266 -1.01 13.92 -8.95
N ASP A 267 -0.76 15.20 -8.65
CA ASP A 267 -0.32 16.21 -9.63
C ASP A 267 1.17 16.14 -9.96
N MET A 268 1.94 15.28 -9.26
CA MET A 268 3.36 15.05 -9.52
C MET A 268 3.63 13.55 -9.71
N PRO A 269 3.36 13.03 -10.92
CA PRO A 269 3.44 11.61 -11.21
C PRO A 269 4.85 11.04 -11.05
N GLY A 270 4.99 10.00 -10.24
CA GLY A 270 6.26 9.30 -10.04
C GLY A 270 7.24 9.98 -9.09
N ASP A 271 6.91 11.17 -8.58
CA ASP A 271 7.77 11.89 -7.64
C ASP A 271 7.49 11.49 -6.19
N VAL A 272 8.56 11.16 -5.47
CA VAL A 272 8.54 10.89 -4.03
C VAL A 272 9.30 12.01 -3.33
N ILE A 273 8.59 12.85 -2.59
CA ILE A 273 9.16 14.07 -2.00
C ILE A 273 9.56 13.81 -0.54
N PRO A 274 10.85 13.87 -0.21
CA PRO A 274 11.30 13.75 1.17
C PRO A 274 10.94 14.98 1.99
N VAL A 275 10.51 14.75 3.23
CA VAL A 275 10.26 15.77 4.24
C VAL A 275 11.12 15.43 5.45
N GLY A 276 12.26 16.12 5.55
CA GLY A 276 13.17 15.96 6.68
C GLY A 276 12.49 16.28 8.02
N ARG A 277 13.05 15.71 9.10
CA ARG A 277 12.49 15.78 10.46
C ARG A 277 12.14 17.20 10.91
N GLY A 278 13.08 18.13 10.83
CA GLY A 278 12.89 19.50 11.31
C GLY A 278 12.32 19.60 12.74
N PRO A 279 11.85 20.78 13.17
CA PRO A 279 11.33 20.99 14.52
C PRO A 279 9.84 20.62 14.69
N LYS A 280 9.06 20.58 13.60
CA LYS A 280 7.59 20.44 13.66
C LYS A 280 7.09 19.03 13.35
N LEU A 281 7.75 18.30 12.46
CA LEU A 281 7.30 16.97 12.03
C LEU A 281 7.17 15.99 13.21
N PRO A 282 8.11 15.92 14.18
CA PRO A 282 8.01 14.94 15.26
C PRO A 282 6.73 15.09 16.11
N ALA A 283 6.30 16.33 16.36
CA ALA A 283 5.08 16.59 17.11
C ALA A 283 3.83 16.18 16.31
N LEU A 284 3.81 16.47 15.00
CA LEU A 284 2.73 16.04 14.12
C LEU A 284 2.65 14.51 14.03
N LEU A 285 3.76 13.83 13.80
CA LEU A 285 3.78 12.35 13.69
C LEU A 285 3.33 11.69 14.98
N ARG A 286 3.71 12.23 16.15
CA ARG A 286 3.20 11.73 17.43
C ARG A 286 1.69 11.88 17.54
N ALA A 287 1.16 13.05 17.22
CA ALA A 287 -0.29 13.29 17.29
C ALA A 287 -1.07 12.39 16.31
N LEU A 288 -0.54 12.20 15.10
CA LEU A 288 -1.11 11.27 14.12
C LEU A 288 -1.06 9.82 14.60
N ASP A 289 0.04 9.38 15.23
CA ASP A 289 0.14 8.04 15.80
C ASP A 289 -0.85 7.79 16.95
N GLU A 290 -1.10 8.80 17.80
CA GLU A 290 -2.05 8.68 18.90
C GLU A 290 -3.49 8.47 18.41
N MET A 291 -3.87 9.08 17.29
CA MET A 291 -5.20 8.93 16.69
C MET A 291 -5.33 7.81 15.65
N ALA A 292 -4.21 7.27 15.16
CA ALA A 292 -4.21 6.30 14.08
C ALA A 292 -4.96 5.02 14.43
N ALA A 293 -5.61 4.42 13.44
CA ALA A 293 -6.10 3.06 13.56
C ALA A 293 -4.90 2.11 13.70
N LYS A 294 -4.95 1.23 14.70
CA LYS A 294 -3.88 0.27 15.04
C LYS A 294 -4.41 -1.15 14.91
N PRO A 295 -3.66 -2.07 14.27
CA PRO A 295 -3.98 -3.49 14.34
C PRO A 295 -4.04 -3.96 15.80
N ALA A 296 -4.96 -4.87 16.10
CA ALA A 296 -5.09 -5.50 17.41
C ALA A 296 -3.92 -6.46 17.71
#